data_AF-A0A1E1WMT6-F1
#
_entry.id   AF-A0A1E1WMT6-F1
#
_cell.length_a   1.000
_cell.length_b   1.000
_cell.length_c   1.000
_cell.angle_alpha   90.00
_cell.angle_beta   90.00
_cell.angle_gamma   90.00
#
_symmetry.space_group_name_H-M   'P 1'
#
loop_
_entity.id
_entity.type
_entity.pdbx_description
1 polymer ?
#
loop_
_entity_poly.entity_id
_entity_poly.type
_entity_poly.pdbx_seq_one_letter_code
_entity_poly.pdbx_strand_id
1 'polypeptide(L)'
;STMSGFGLDSSDMDLCLYVRPLDNLEPRAHALLHLNYILSYIKSFDPNAEVIQAKVPILKFRDAHAGLQVDLNCNNVVGIRNTNLLYCFSTLDWRVRPLVALTKLWAQAHNINDARRRTLSSYSLTLMVIHFLQCGTRPAVLPRACA
;
A
#
# COMPACT_ATOMS: atom_id res chain seq x y z
N SER A 1 -3.84 -1.68 0.12
CA SER A 1 -4.28 -3.10 0.22
C SER A 1 -5.28 -3.54 -0.86
N THR A 2 -5.87 -2.59 -1.58
CA THR A 2 -6.95 -2.78 -2.56
C THR A 2 -6.57 -3.68 -3.74
N MET A 3 -5.34 -3.53 -4.26
CA MET A 3 -4.86 -4.31 -5.41
C MET A 3 -4.14 -5.61 -5.03
N SER A 4 -3.73 -5.79 -3.77
CA SER A 4 -3.02 -7.00 -3.33
C SER A 4 -3.96 -8.15 -2.96
N GLY A 5 -5.28 -7.96 -3.00
CA GLY A 5 -6.28 -8.97 -2.61
C GLY A 5 -6.40 -9.17 -1.09
N PHE A 6 -5.74 -8.32 -0.29
CA PHE A 6 -5.74 -8.36 1.18
C PHE A 6 -6.40 -7.13 1.81
N GLY A 7 -7.26 -6.44 1.07
CA GLY A 7 -8.06 -5.32 1.55
C GLY A 7 -9.17 -5.79 2.49
N LEU A 8 -9.44 -5.00 3.52
CA LEU A 8 -10.65 -5.07 4.33
C LEU A 8 -11.54 -3.88 3.94
N ASP A 9 -12.84 -3.91 4.23
CA ASP A 9 -13.78 -2.85 3.79
C ASP A 9 -13.43 -1.45 4.29
N SER A 10 -12.60 -1.34 5.34
CA SER A 10 -12.10 -0.09 5.89
C SER A 10 -10.68 0.30 5.43
N SER A 11 -10.13 -0.37 4.41
CA SER A 11 -8.73 -0.16 4.02
C SER A 11 -8.55 1.06 3.11
N ASP A 12 -7.54 1.86 3.43
CA ASP A 12 -7.14 3.04 2.63
C ASP A 12 -6.89 2.65 1.16
N MET A 13 -7.27 3.56 0.26
CA MET A 13 -7.05 3.40 -1.17
C MET A 13 -5.70 4.00 -1.56
N ASP A 14 -4.75 3.12 -1.91
CA ASP A 14 -3.43 3.52 -2.40
C ASP A 14 -3.48 3.74 -3.93
N LEU A 15 -3.20 4.96 -4.39
CA LEU A 15 -3.06 5.29 -5.81
C LEU A 15 -1.61 5.68 -6.14
N CYS A 16 -1.12 5.26 -7.31
CA CYS A 16 0.18 5.69 -7.82
C CYS A 16 0.02 6.30 -9.21
N LEU A 17 0.30 7.60 -9.33
CA LEU A 17 0.42 8.26 -10.63
C LEU A 17 1.78 7.88 -11.24
N TYR A 18 1.76 7.33 -12.46
CA TYR A 18 2.97 7.08 -13.23
C TYR A 18 3.14 8.17 -14.28
N VAL A 19 4.18 8.97 -14.14
CA VAL A 19 4.51 10.05 -15.08
C VAL A 19 5.89 9.79 -15.67
N ARG A 20 6.02 9.94 -16.99
CA ARG A 20 7.31 9.85 -17.67
C ARG A 20 8.27 10.87 -17.04
N PRO A 21 9.49 10.47 -16.68
CA PRO A 21 10.47 11.40 -16.14
C PRO A 21 10.77 12.49 -17.17
N LEU A 22 10.86 13.74 -16.73
CA LEU A 22 11.46 14.81 -17.52
C LEU A 22 12.97 14.79 -17.30
N ASP A 23 13.71 14.94 -18.40
CA ASP A 23 15.17 15.02 -18.35
C ASP A 23 15.62 16.18 -17.43
N ASN A 24 16.65 15.92 -16.61
CA ASN A 24 17.26 16.87 -15.68
C ASN A 24 16.41 17.33 -14.48
N LEU A 25 15.25 16.73 -14.21
CA LEU A 25 14.46 17.03 -13.02
C LEU A 25 14.55 15.93 -11.97
N GLU A 26 14.90 16.30 -10.75
CA GLU A 26 14.92 15.40 -9.59
C GLU A 26 13.55 14.71 -9.40
N PRO A 27 13.49 13.37 -9.26
CA PRO A 27 12.23 12.62 -9.18
C PRO A 27 11.26 13.12 -8.11
N ARG A 28 11.81 13.57 -6.97
CA ARG A 28 11.02 14.16 -5.87
C ARG A 28 10.40 15.49 -6.26
N ALA A 29 11.15 16.37 -6.91
CA ALA A 29 10.65 17.68 -7.35
C ALA A 29 9.56 17.50 -8.41
N HIS A 30 9.77 16.55 -9.33
CA HIS A 30 8.77 16.17 -10.32
C HIS A 30 7.48 15.64 -9.67
N ALA A 31 7.60 14.76 -8.67
CA ALA A 31 6.46 14.27 -7.91
C ALA A 31 5.70 15.41 -7.19
N LEU A 32 6.42 16.32 -6.52
CA LEU A 32 5.79 17.45 -5.83
C LEU A 32 5.06 18.38 -6.81
N LEU A 33 5.60 18.64 -8.00
CA LEU A 33 4.93 19.44 -9.02
C LEU A 33 3.57 18.86 -9.40
N HIS A 34 3.52 17.58 -9.76
CA HIS A 34 2.27 16.92 -10.14
C HIS A 34 1.28 16.81 -8.98
N LEU A 35 1.75 16.46 -7.78
CA LEU A 35 0.87 16.33 -6.62
C LEU A 35 0.29 17.68 -6.18
N ASN A 36 1.06 18.78 -6.22
CA ASN A 36 0.53 20.11 -5.91
C ASN A 36 -0.43 20.61 -6.98
N TYR A 37 -0.16 20.29 -8.26
CA TYR A 37 -1.10 20.58 -9.33
C TYR A 37 -2.45 19.87 -9.09
N ILE A 38 -2.43 18.57 -8.80
CA ILE A 38 -3.64 17.78 -8.50
C ILE A 38 -4.33 18.29 -7.23
N LEU A 39 -3.57 18.62 -6.17
CA LEU A 39 -4.10 19.17 -4.93
C LEU A 39 -4.98 20.40 -5.18
N SER A 40 -4.59 21.28 -6.11
CA SER A 40 -5.36 22.48 -6.43
C SER A 40 -6.79 22.16 -6.90
N TYR A 41 -6.98 21.07 -7.63
CA TYR A 41 -8.29 20.58 -8.05
C TYR A 41 -9.02 19.84 -6.93
N ILE A 42 -8.31 18.97 -6.20
CA ILE A 42 -8.92 18.17 -5.12
C ILE A 42 -9.43 19.05 -3.98
N LYS A 43 -8.78 20.17 -3.68
CA LYS A 43 -9.25 21.13 -2.65
C LYS A 43 -10.68 21.64 -2.87
N SER A 44 -11.19 21.58 -4.09
CA SER A 44 -12.59 21.94 -4.36
C SER A 44 -13.60 20.91 -3.84
N PHE A 45 -13.19 19.65 -3.63
CA PHE A 45 -14.05 18.56 -3.15
C PHE A 45 -13.67 18.10 -1.73
N ASP A 46 -12.40 18.20 -1.36
CA ASP A 46 -11.90 17.98 0.00
C ASP A 46 -11.01 19.15 0.45
N PRO A 47 -11.57 20.12 1.20
CA PRO A 47 -10.80 21.26 1.72
C PRO A 47 -9.63 20.85 2.63
N ASN A 48 -9.67 19.66 3.22
CA ASN A 48 -8.63 19.15 4.11
C ASN A 48 -7.53 18.37 3.36
N ALA A 49 -7.63 18.25 2.04
CA ALA A 49 -6.61 17.59 1.25
C ALA A 49 -5.25 18.25 1.44
N GLU A 50 -4.20 17.43 1.57
CA GLU A 50 -2.85 17.89 1.86
C GLU A 50 -1.77 17.06 1.18
N VAL A 51 -0.64 17.69 0.88
CA VAL A 51 0.57 17.00 0.42
C VAL A 51 1.53 16.82 1.59
N ILE A 52 1.76 15.58 1.97
CA ILE A 52 2.72 15.20 3.00
C ILE A 52 4.11 15.06 2.35
N GLN A 53 5.05 15.89 2.80
CA GLN A 53 6.41 15.94 2.26
C GLN A 53 7.38 14.91 2.87
N ALA A 54 6.93 13.66 3.08
CA ALA A 54 7.81 12.56 3.49
C ALA A 54 8.81 12.19 2.37
N LYS A 55 9.75 11.25 2.60
CA LYS A 55 10.77 10.82 1.61
C LYS A 55 10.17 10.57 0.21
N VAL A 56 9.03 9.88 0.17
CA VAL A 56 8.14 9.82 -0.99
C VAL A 56 6.95 10.74 -0.70
N PRO A 57 6.75 11.83 -1.47
CA PRO A 57 5.60 12.70 -1.31
C PRO A 57 4.27 11.96 -1.53
N ILE A 58 3.27 12.25 -0.70
CA ILE A 58 1.94 11.64 -0.79
C ILE A 58 0.89 12.74 -0.67
N LEU A 59 -0.03 12.81 -1.62
CA LEU A 59 -1.25 13.60 -1.54
C LEU A 59 -2.33 12.76 -0.86
N LYS A 60 -2.82 13.25 0.29
CA LYS A 60 -3.91 12.62 1.02
C LYS A 60 -5.17 13.43 0.87
N PHE A 61 -6.28 12.74 0.62
CA PHE A 61 -7.60 13.33 0.55
C PHE A 61 -8.68 12.30 0.88
N ARG A 62 -9.89 12.78 1.13
CA ARG A 62 -11.06 11.95 1.40
C ARG A 62 -12.05 12.06 0.25
N ASP A 63 -12.51 10.92 -0.25
CA ASP A 63 -13.63 10.91 -1.18
C ASP A 63 -14.92 11.25 -0.44
N ALA A 64 -15.63 12.26 -0.92
CA ALA A 64 -16.88 12.74 -0.32
C ALA A 64 -18.05 11.75 -0.52
N HIS A 65 -18.00 10.92 -1.56
CA HIS A 65 -19.10 10.01 -1.89
C HIS A 65 -19.02 8.69 -1.11
N ALA A 66 -17.86 8.02 -1.12
CA ALA A 66 -17.64 6.75 -0.44
C ALA A 66 -17.07 6.91 0.98
N GLY A 67 -16.67 8.12 1.39
CA GLY A 67 -16.08 8.37 2.71
C GLY A 67 -14.69 7.77 2.91
N LEU A 68 -14.05 7.32 1.83
CA LEU A 68 -12.77 6.60 1.82
C LEU A 68 -11.58 7.56 1.90
N GLN A 69 -10.55 7.17 2.64
CA GLN A 69 -9.26 7.85 2.64
C GLN A 69 -8.43 7.36 1.44
N VAL A 70 -7.90 8.32 0.67
CA VAL A 70 -7.11 8.07 -0.53
C VAL A 70 -5.71 8.65 -0.36
N ASP A 71 -4.70 7.80 -0.57
CA ASP A 71 -3.29 8.15 -0.53
C ASP A 71 -2.72 8.08 -1.97
N LEU A 72 -2.52 9.22 -2.62
CA LEU A 72 -1.96 9.33 -3.97
C LEU A 72 -0.45 9.67 -3.91
N ASN A 73 0.38 8.79 -4.45
CA ASN A 73 1.81 9.05 -4.65
C ASN A 73 2.16 9.17 -6.14
N CYS A 74 3.36 9.65 -6.46
CA CYS A 74 3.85 9.77 -7.83
C CYS A 74 5.15 8.98 -8.00
N ASN A 75 5.22 8.11 -9.02
CA ASN A 75 6.38 7.33 -9.41
C ASN A 75 6.97 6.40 -8.34
N ASN A 76 6.16 5.89 -7.40
CA ASN A 76 6.59 4.87 -6.45
C ASN A 76 6.62 3.46 -7.09
N VAL A 77 7.52 3.26 -8.05
CA VAL A 77 7.63 2.00 -8.82
C VAL A 77 7.89 0.78 -7.91
N VAL A 78 8.60 0.97 -6.79
CA VAL A 78 8.83 -0.08 -5.79
C VAL A 78 7.51 -0.52 -5.13
N GLY A 79 6.64 0.42 -4.79
CA GLY A 79 5.31 0.13 -4.24
C GLY A 79 4.44 -0.68 -5.21
N ILE A 80 4.51 -0.37 -6.51
CA ILE A 80 3.81 -1.12 -7.56
C ILE A 80 4.32 -2.56 -7.62
N ARG A 81 5.65 -2.76 -7.67
CA ARG A 81 6.26 -4.09 -7.72
C ARG A 81 5.90 -4.94 -6.50
N ASN A 82 5.94 -4.36 -5.30
CA ASN A 82 5.56 -5.06 -4.07
C ASN A 82 4.08 -5.46 -4.08
N THR A 83 3.21 -4.57 -4.54
CA THR A 83 1.77 -4.86 -4.66
C THR A 83 1.51 -5.99 -5.65
N ASN A 84 2.20 -5.99 -6.79
CA ASN A 84 2.11 -7.06 -7.78
C ASN A 84 2.64 -8.40 -7.24
N LEU A 85 3.77 -8.39 -6.51
CA LEU A 85 4.32 -9.58 -5.87
C LEU A 85 3.33 -10.18 -4.87
N LEU A 86 2.75 -9.35 -4.00
CA LEU A 86 1.74 -9.78 -3.04
C LEU A 86 0.48 -10.30 -3.73
N TYR A 87 0.06 -9.64 -4.81
CA TYR A 87 -1.05 -10.12 -5.63
C TYR A 87 -0.79 -11.52 -6.19
N CYS A 88 0.40 -11.77 -6.77
CA CYS A 88 0.79 -13.11 -7.23
C CYS A 88 0.71 -14.14 -6.09
N PHE A 89 1.25 -13.85 -4.90
CA PHE A 89 1.12 -14.77 -3.77
C PHE A 89 -0.33 -15.00 -3.35
N SER A 90 -1.18 -13.97 -3.42
CA SER A 90 -2.61 -14.09 -3.10
C SER A 90 -3.38 -15.00 -4.06
N THR A 91 -2.88 -15.23 -5.27
CA THR A 91 -3.52 -16.06 -6.30
C THR A 91 -2.92 -17.45 -6.41
N LEU A 92 -1.72 -17.69 -5.86
CA LEU A 92 -1.06 -18.99 -5.88
C LEU A 92 -1.77 -20.05 -5.00
N ASP A 93 -2.29 -19.66 -3.83
CA ASP A 93 -3.02 -20.57 -2.94
C ASP A 93 -4.14 -19.84 -2.20
N TRP A 94 -5.32 -20.45 -2.15
CA TRP A 94 -6.52 -19.85 -1.56
C TRP A 94 -6.38 -19.58 -0.05
N ARG A 95 -5.50 -20.31 0.66
CA ARG A 95 -5.28 -20.18 2.12
C ARG A 95 -4.54 -18.90 2.49
N VAL A 96 -3.83 -18.28 1.55
CA VAL A 96 -3.01 -17.08 1.81
C VAL A 96 -3.90 -15.91 2.25
N ARG A 97 -4.98 -15.64 1.52
CA ARG A 97 -5.91 -14.54 1.78
C ARG A 97 -6.53 -14.58 3.19
N PRO A 98 -7.18 -15.67 3.62
CA PRO A 98 -7.76 -15.74 4.96
C PRO A 98 -6.70 -15.70 6.06
N LEU A 99 -5.52 -16.31 5.88
CA LEU A 99 -4.46 -16.25 6.88
C LEU A 99 -3.90 -14.84 7.07
N VAL A 100 -3.68 -14.11 5.96
CA VAL A 100 -3.26 -12.71 6.02
C VAL A 100 -4.34 -11.85 6.68
N ALA A 101 -5.62 -12.04 6.33
CA ALA A 101 -6.72 -11.31 6.95
C ALA A 101 -6.81 -11.57 8.46
N LEU A 102 -6.76 -12.83 8.88
CA LEU A 102 -6.77 -13.22 10.29
C LEU A 102 -5.60 -12.61 11.06
N THR A 103 -4.39 -12.66 10.48
CA THR A 103 -3.18 -12.10 11.09
C THR A 103 -3.28 -10.59 11.26
N LYS A 104 -3.84 -9.89 10.26
CA LYS A 104 -4.08 -8.44 10.34
C LYS A 104 -5.12 -8.09 11.40
N LEU A 105 -6.24 -8.81 11.47
CA LEU A 105 -7.28 -8.59 12.47
C LEU A 105 -6.76 -8.84 13.88
N TRP A 106 -6.00 -9.93 14.07
CA TRP A 106 -5.32 -10.22 15.33
C TRP A 106 -4.36 -9.09 15.73
N ALA A 107 -3.49 -8.67 14.81
CA ALA A 107 -2.53 -7.61 15.08
C ALA A 107 -3.20 -6.26 15.37
N GLN A 108 -4.33 -5.97 14.72
CA GLN A 108 -5.14 -4.78 14.98
C GLN A 108 -5.78 -4.84 16.37
N ALA A 109 -6.35 -5.98 16.77
CA ALA A 109 -6.94 -6.17 18.10
C ALA A 109 -5.91 -5.98 19.23
N HIS A 110 -4.64 -6.28 18.96
CA HIS A 110 -3.52 -6.07 19.89
C HIS A 110 -2.80 -4.72 19.72
N ASN A 111 -3.29 -3.81 18.86
CA ASN A 111 -2.69 -2.50 18.59
C ASN A 111 -1.21 -2.55 18.09
N ILE A 112 -0.84 -3.60 17.36
CA ILE A 112 0.52 -3.82 16.82
C ILE A 112 0.60 -3.72 15.29
N ASN A 113 -0.46 -3.21 14.64
CA ASN A 113 -0.58 -3.01 13.20
C ASN A 113 -0.58 -1.51 12.81
N ASP A 114 0.33 -0.72 13.38
CA ASP A 114 0.48 0.70 13.09
C ASP A 114 1.97 1.11 13.03
N ALA A 115 2.49 1.19 11.80
CA ALA A 115 3.86 1.61 11.55
C ALA A 115 4.16 3.05 12.02
N ARG A 116 3.15 3.93 12.05
CA ARG A 116 3.32 5.31 12.53
C ARG A 116 3.55 5.34 14.04
N ARG A 117 3.06 4.33 14.77
CA ARG A 117 3.31 4.12 16.20
C ARG A 117 4.52 3.23 16.50
N ARG A 118 5.41 3.02 15.52
CA ARG A 118 6.60 2.14 15.62
C ARG A 118 6.27 0.65 15.84
N THR A 119 5.07 0.20 15.45
CA THR A 119 4.71 -1.23 15.45
C THR A 119 4.80 -1.81 14.03
N LEU A 120 4.36 -3.06 13.80
CA LEU A 120 4.49 -3.71 12.50
C LEU A 120 3.55 -3.09 11.47
N SER A 121 4.00 -3.01 10.22
CA SER A 121 3.12 -2.60 9.12
C SER A 121 2.27 -3.77 8.64
N SER A 122 1.10 -3.48 8.05
CA SER A 122 0.29 -4.49 7.37
C SER A 122 1.05 -5.23 6.25
N TYR A 123 2.02 -4.58 5.62
CA TYR A 123 2.93 -5.20 4.65
C TYR A 123 3.86 -6.21 5.33
N SER A 124 4.49 -5.85 6.45
CA SER A 124 5.35 -6.72 7.25
C SER A 124 4.61 -7.97 7.72
N LEU A 125 3.40 -7.81 8.26
CA LEU A 125 2.55 -8.94 8.67
C LEU A 125 2.22 -9.88 7.50
N THR A 126 1.94 -9.32 6.32
CA THR A 126 1.68 -10.10 5.11
C THR A 126 2.91 -10.92 4.70
N LEU A 127 4.11 -10.32 4.74
CA LEU A 127 5.37 -11.04 4.45
C LEU A 127 5.65 -12.15 5.47
N MET A 128 5.36 -11.94 6.76
CA MET A 128 5.51 -12.98 7.78
C MET A 128 4.62 -14.19 7.48
N VAL A 129 3.37 -13.97 7.07
CA VAL A 129 2.46 -15.06 6.68
C VAL A 129 2.97 -15.79 5.44
N ILE A 130 3.42 -15.06 4.41
CA ILE A 130 4.00 -15.68 3.21
C ILE A 130 5.22 -16.53 3.58
N HIS A 131 6.11 -16.02 4.43
CA HIS A 131 7.29 -16.75 4.89
C HIS A 131 6.92 -18.01 5.68
N PHE A 132 5.93 -17.93 6.55
CA PHE A 132 5.40 -19.09 7.27
C PHE A 132 4.87 -20.17 6.32
N LEU A 133 4.16 -19.77 5.27
CA LEU A 133 3.65 -20.70 4.25
C LEU A 133 4.74 -21.29 3.36
N GLN A 134 5.90 -20.62 3.22
CA GLN A 134 7.05 -21.12 2.46
C GLN A 134 7.95 -22.08 3.28
N CYS A 135 8.15 -21.80 4.57
CA CYS A 135 9.18 -22.46 5.38
C CYS A 135 8.67 -23.07 6.69
N GLY A 136 7.54 -22.59 7.21
CA GLY A 136 6.96 -23.02 8.49
C GLY A 136 5.97 -24.19 8.38
N THR A 137 5.61 -24.61 7.17
CA THR A 137 4.67 -25.71 6.92
C THR A 137 5.36 -26.89 6.24
N ARG A 138 4.90 -28.12 6.53
CA ARG A 138 5.35 -29.35 5.86
C ARG A 138 4.13 -30.16 5.40
N PRO A 139 3.92 -30.36 4.09
CA PRO A 139 4.70 -29.79 2.97
C PRO A 139 4.52 -28.26 2.87
N ALA A 140 5.45 -27.59 2.18
CA ALA A 140 5.37 -26.16 1.93
C ALA A 140 4.11 -25.82 1.11
N VAL A 141 3.41 -24.78 1.52
CA VAL A 141 2.17 -24.32 0.86
C VAL A 141 2.48 -23.38 -0.30
N LEU A 142 3.48 -22.51 -0.15
CA LEU A 142 3.89 -21.57 -1.19
C LEU A 142 5.31 -21.88 -1.69
N PRO A 143 5.60 -21.65 -2.99
CA PRO A 143 6.95 -21.69 -3.50
C PRO A 143 7.78 -20.53 -2.93
N ARG A 144 9.10 -20.75 -2.83
CA ARG A 144 10.04 -19.66 -2.58
C ARG A 144 10.12 -18.82 -3.86
N ALA A 145 9.99 -17.50 -3.76
CA ALA A 145 10.24 -16.63 -4.91
C ALA A 145 11.70 -16.84 -5.33
N CYS A 146 11.93 -17.30 -6.56
CA CYS A 146 13.27 -17.35 -7.13
C CYS A 146 13.79 -15.91 -7.27
N ALA A 147 14.98 -15.68 -6.73
CA ALA A 147 15.74 -14.44 -6.89
C ALA A 147 16.16 -14.24 -8.36
#